data_AF-A0AAW5QQV9-F1
#
_entry.id   AF-A0AAW5QQV9-F1
#
_cell.length_a   1.000
_cell.length_b   1.000
_cell.length_c   1.000
_cell.angle_alpha   90.00
_cell.angle_beta   90.00
_cell.angle_gamma   90.00
#
_symmetry.space_group_name_H-M   'P 1'
#
loop_
_entity.id
_entity.type
_entity.pdbx_description
1 polymer ?
#
loop_
_entity_poly.entity_id
_entity_poly.type
_entity_poly.pdbx_seq_one_letter_code
_entity_poly.pdbx_strand_id
1 'polypeptide(L)' 'MTAHPRGNEGRCPKCGTASRRMHSRYRRQPADTAIGAHPVILDLLVRRFFCDRGQL' A
#
# COMPACT_ATOMS: atom_id res chain seq x y z
N MET A 1 18.31 0.01 0.97
CA MET A 1 17.70 0.13 -0.37
C MET A 1 16.24 0.55 -0.19
N THR A 2 15.79 1.59 -0.89
CA THR A 2 14.40 2.05 -0.82
C THR A 2 13.80 2.01 -2.22
N ALA A 3 12.55 1.56 -2.33
CA ALA A 3 11.81 1.53 -3.57
C ALA A 3 10.57 2.42 -3.46
N HIS A 4 10.18 3.02 -4.58
CA HIS A 4 8.99 3.84 -4.67
C HIS A 4 7.99 3.24 -5.68
N PRO A 5 6.68 3.34 -5.41
CA PRO A 5 5.68 2.96 -6.38
C PRO A 5 5.80 3.88 -7.61
N ARG A 6 5.63 3.32 -8.81
CA ARG A 6 5.67 4.10 -10.06
C ARG A 6 4.42 4.96 -10.27
N GLY A 7 3.29 4.57 -9.70
CA GLY A 7 2.01 5.27 -9.84
C GLY A 7 1.68 6.17 -8.65
N ASN A 8 0.82 7.16 -8.88
CA ASN A 8 0.25 8.00 -7.84
C ASN A 8 -1.23 7.70 -7.54
N GLU A 9 -1.75 6.59 -8.06
CA GLU A 9 -3.12 6.11 -7.85
C GLU A 9 -3.12 4.71 -7.22
N GLY A 10 -4.27 4.34 -6.66
CA GLY A 10 -4.50 3.00 -6.13
C GLY A 10 -5.96 2.61 -6.25
N ARG A 11 -6.23 1.30 -6.35
CA ARG A 11 -7.60 0.78 -6.39
C ARG A 11 -8.16 0.66 -4.99
N CYS A 12 -9.41 1.07 -4.81
CA CYS A 12 -10.12 0.87 -3.56
C CYS A 12 -10.30 -0.63 -3.31
N PRO A 13 -9.85 -1.20 -2.16
CA PRO A 13 -10.04 -2.63 -1.90
C PRO A 13 -11.51 -3.03 -1.70
N LYS A 14 -12.40 -2.09 -1.37
CA LYS A 14 -13.85 -2.35 -1.26
C LYS A 14 -14.55 -2.39 -2.61
N CYS A 15 -14.07 -1.59 -3.57
CA CYS A 15 -14.90 -1.15 -4.68
C CYS A 15 -14.17 -1.18 -6.04
N GLY A 16 -12.87 -1.47 -6.08
CA GLY A 16 -12.08 -1.63 -7.30
C GLY A 16 -11.79 -0.33 -8.07
N THR A 17 -12.53 0.75 -7.82
CA THR A 17 -12.34 2.06 -8.48
C THR A 17 -10.96 2.62 -8.17
N ALA A 18 -10.26 3.07 -9.20
CA ALA A 18 -8.99 3.78 -9.05
C ALA A 18 -9.24 5.15 -8.42
N SER A 19 -8.42 5.53 -7.45
CA SER A 19 -8.46 6.85 -6.83
C SER A 19 -7.04 7.41 -6.71
N ARG A 20 -6.93 8.72 -6.92
CA ARG A 20 -5.70 9.50 -6.69
C ARG A 20 -5.74 10.24 -5.35
N ARG A 21 -6.92 10.33 -4.72
CA ARG A 21 -7.12 11.04 -3.46
C ARG A 21 -6.62 10.19 -2.30
N MET A 22 -5.54 10.62 -1.67
CA MET A 22 -4.96 9.95 -0.51
C MET A 22 -5.73 10.32 0.75
N HIS A 23 -6.18 9.31 1.50
CA HIS A 23 -6.82 9.49 2.80
C HIS A 23 -5.79 9.52 3.93
N SER A 24 -4.96 8.46 4.01
CA SER A 24 -3.95 8.33 5.06
C SER A 24 -2.77 7.50 4.57
N ARG A 25 -1.68 7.52 5.33
CA ARG A 25 -0.56 6.58 5.17
C ARG A 25 -0.47 5.71 6.41
N TYR A 26 -0.05 4.47 6.25
CA TYR A 26 0.21 3.58 7.37
C TYR A 26 1.45 2.73 7.09
N ARG A 27 2.16 2.35 8.16
CA ARG A 27 3.26 1.39 8.06
C ARG A 27 2.72 -0.02 8.19
N ARG A 28 3.30 -0.95 7.44
CA ARG A 28 3.09 -2.38 7.63
C ARG A 28 4.39 -3.13 7.42
N GLN A 29 4.58 -4.18 8.18
CA GLN A 29 5.62 -5.17 7.99
C GLN A 29 4.92 -6.48 7.66
N PRO A 30 4.87 -6.88 6.37
CA PRO A 30 4.38 -8.21 6.03
C PRO A 30 5.30 -9.26 6.64
N ALA A 31 4.76 -10.46 6.85
CA ALA A 31 5.59 -11.60 7.22
C ALA A 31 6.41 -12.00 6.00
N ASP A 32 7.65 -11.54 5.94
CA ASP A 32 8.59 -11.91 4.89
C ASP A 32 9.28 -13.22 5.25
N THR A 33 9.62 -13.98 4.22
CA THR A 33 10.50 -15.15 4.36
C THR A 33 11.95 -14.70 4.22
N ALA A 34 12.86 -15.37 4.94
CA ALA A 34 14.29 -15.14 4.80
C ALA A 34 14.76 -15.30 3.34
N ILE A 35 15.72 -14.49 2.91
CA ILE A 35 16.37 -14.63 1.60
C ILE A 35 17.66 -15.42 1.81
N GLY A 36 17.62 -16.70 1.43
CA GLY A 36 18.70 -17.64 1.78
C GLY A 36 18.82 -17.77 3.31
N ALA A 37 20.02 -17.54 3.83
CA ALA A 37 20.29 -17.57 5.28
C ALA A 37 20.08 -16.20 5.98
N HIS A 38 19.62 -15.16 5.27
CA HIS A 38 19.55 -13.81 5.80
C HIS A 38 18.11 -13.43 6.16
N PRO A 39 17.81 -13.11 7.43
CA PRO A 39 16.53 -12.55 7.79
C PRO A 39 16.38 -11.17 7.14
N VAL A 40 15.23 -10.95 6.51
CA VAL A 40 14.89 -9.67 5.86
C VAL A 40 13.59 -9.13 6.42
N ILE A 41 13.50 -7.81 6.52
CA ILE A 41 12.29 -7.09 6.94
C ILE A 41 11.93 -6.10 5.85
N LEU A 42 10.72 -6.21 5.31
CA LEU A 42 10.16 -5.25 4.37
C LEU A 42 9.26 -4.24 5.10
N ASP A 43 9.82 -3.10 5.51
CA ASP A 43 9.00 -2.01 6.06
C ASP A 43 8.34 -1.19 4.94
N LEU A 44 7.01 -1.24 4.86
CA LEU A 44 6.23 -0.61 3.81
C LEU A 44 5.43 0.59 4.36
N LEU A 45 5.69 1.78 3.81
CA LEU A 45 4.80 2.94 3.98
C LEU A 45 3.71 2.93 2.89
N VAL A 46 2.53 2.39 3.25
CA VAL A 46 1.41 2.21 2.33
C VAL A 46 0.51 3.44 2.33
N ARG A 47 0.04 3.83 1.14
CA ARG A 47 -0.98 4.88 0.95
C ARG A 47 -2.37 4.26 0.89
N ARG A 48 -3.28 4.72 1.73
CA ARG A 48 -4.71 4.41 1.65
C ARG A 48 -5.41 5.50 0.86
N PHE A 49 -6.19 5.12 -0.14
CA PHE A 49 -6.95 6.04 -0.98
C PHE A 49 -8.42 6.10 -0.54
N PHE A 50 -9.08 7.23 -0.80
CA PHE A 50 -10.51 7.38 -0.56
C PHE A 50 -11.33 6.42 -1.42
N CYS A 51 -12.43 5.93 -0.86
CA CYS A 51 -13.47 5.27 -1.63
C CYS A 51 -14.47 6.35 -2.08
N ASP A 52 -14.57 6.58 -3.38
CA ASP A 52 -15.45 7.62 -3.92
C ASP A 52 -16.92 7.16 -3.96
N ARG A 53 -17.18 5.88 -3.63
CA ARG A 53 -18.53 5.30 -3.46
C ARG A 53 -19.10 5.46 -2.05
N GLY A 54 -18.54 6.36 -1.24
CA GLY A 54 -18.95 6.62 0.15
C GLY A 54 -20.19 7.51 0.32
N GLN A 55 -21.03 7.63 -0.70
CA GLN A 55 -22.31 8.34 -0.66
C GLN A 55 -23.36 7.49 -1.36
N LEU A 56 -23.95 6.54 -0.64
CA LEU A 56 -25.27 5.95 -0.89
C LEU A 56 -25.84 5.55 0.47
#